data_AF-A0A650DDX5-F1
#
_entry.id   AF-A0A650DDX5-F1
#
_cell.length_a   1.000
_cell.length_b   1.000
_cell.length_c   1.000
_cell.angle_alpha   90.00
_cell.angle_beta   90.00
_cell.angle_gamma   90.00
#
_symmetry.space_group_name_H-M   'P 1'
#
loop_
_entity.id
_entity.type
_entity.pdbx_description
1 polymer ?
#
loop_
_entity_poly.entity_id
_entity_poly.type
_entity_poly.pdbx_seq_one_letter_code
_entity_poly.pdbx_strand_id
1 'polypeptide(L)'
;MYLTSWYGLLLSSIGYLALSGLCLAHPLSLSVQLVIMAGSIGILTGGLLSSWFFFSIVLVFLGGMMVVILYICGLSPSSKITVSKKAGVLGVLWCLAGGSGNFAELGESQDFPEVGALFSDLSLSAVGFLGGFVLFVLLVVVKISEGFKGSISEKVS
;
A
#
# COMPACT_ATOMS: atom_id res chain seq x y z
N MET A 1 11.04 22.96 -14.68
CA MET A 1 10.38 23.73 -13.61
C MET A 1 8.92 23.33 -13.38
N TYR A 2 8.07 23.18 -14.40
CA TYR A 2 6.67 22.77 -14.16
C TYR A 2 6.50 21.29 -13.73
N LEU A 3 7.28 20.36 -14.30
CA LEU A 3 7.18 18.93 -13.93
C LEU A 3 7.58 18.67 -12.47
N THR A 4 8.67 19.27 -11.99
CA THR A 4 9.13 19.11 -10.59
C THR A 4 8.13 19.68 -9.59
N SER A 5 7.41 20.75 -9.96
CA SER A 5 6.33 21.31 -9.14
C SER A 5 5.15 20.35 -8.99
N TRP A 6 4.75 19.65 -10.07
CA TRP A 6 3.67 18.66 -10.03
C TRP A 6 4.02 17.45 -9.14
N TYR A 7 5.25 16.94 -9.22
CA TYR A 7 5.71 15.86 -8.33
C TYR A 7 5.72 16.27 -6.86
N GLY A 8 6.12 17.51 -6.54
CA GLY A 8 6.06 18.05 -5.18
C GLY A 8 4.63 18.11 -4.63
N LEU A 9 3.68 18.56 -5.45
CA LEU A 9 2.25 18.58 -5.08
C LEU A 9 1.72 17.17 -4.82
N LEU A 10 2.03 16.21 -5.70
CA LEU A 10 1.65 14.82 -5.50
C LEU A 10 2.24 14.24 -4.21
N LEU A 11 3.52 14.47 -3.93
CA LEU A 11 4.16 13.99 -2.70
C LEU A 11 3.51 14.57 -1.45
N SER A 12 3.19 15.88 -1.48
CA SER A 12 2.48 16.54 -0.38
C SER A 12 1.08 15.95 -0.16
N SER A 13 0.36 15.62 -1.24
CA SER A 13 -0.97 15.02 -1.17
C SER A 13 -0.93 13.59 -0.61
N ILE A 14 0.10 12.81 -0.94
CA ILE A 14 0.32 11.46 -0.41
C ILE A 14 0.57 11.52 1.10
N GLY A 15 1.40 12.46 1.56
CA GLY A 15 1.67 12.63 2.99
C GLY A 15 0.41 12.99 3.81
N TYR A 16 -0.46 13.84 3.25
CA TYR A 16 -1.75 14.14 3.88
C TYR A 16 -2.67 12.91 3.94
N LEU A 17 -2.74 12.14 2.86
CA LEU A 17 -3.50 10.90 2.84
C LEU A 17 -2.92 9.89 3.83
N ALA A 18 -1.60 9.80 4.01
CA ALA A 18 -1.01 8.90 5.00
C ALA A 18 -1.41 9.26 6.44
N LEU A 19 -1.32 10.55 6.80
CA LEU A 19 -1.65 11.03 8.14
C LEU A 19 -3.14 10.92 8.47
N SER A 20 -4.01 11.20 7.50
CA SER A 20 -5.45 11.04 7.72
C SER A 20 -5.81 9.58 7.95
N GLY A 21 -5.11 8.63 7.31
CA GLY A 21 -5.28 7.18 7.41
C GLY A 21 -5.15 6.64 8.83
N LEU A 22 -4.21 7.20 9.60
CA LEU A 22 -3.96 6.83 10.99
C LEU A 22 -5.12 7.20 11.93
N CYS A 23 -5.99 8.12 11.52
CA CYS A 23 -7.13 8.59 12.32
C CYS A 23 -8.44 7.86 12.03
N LEU A 24 -8.47 6.93 11.08
CA LEU A 24 -9.68 6.15 10.79
C LEU A 24 -9.72 4.89 11.64
N ALA A 25 -10.80 4.76 12.39
CA ALA A 25 -11.07 3.56 13.16
C ALA A 25 -11.73 2.46 12.29
N HIS A 26 -12.36 2.83 11.17
CA HIS A 26 -13.19 1.89 10.42
C HIS A 26 -12.40 1.19 9.30
N PRO A 27 -12.32 -0.15 9.30
CA PRO A 27 -11.52 -0.90 8.33
C PRO A 27 -11.98 -0.70 6.87
N LEU A 28 -13.29 -0.52 6.61
CA LEU A 28 -13.77 -0.18 5.26
C LEU A 28 -13.22 1.17 4.78
N SER A 29 -13.18 2.18 5.65
CA SER A 29 -12.68 3.49 5.26
C SER A 29 -11.17 3.46 5.05
N LEU A 30 -10.46 2.62 5.82
CA LEU A 30 -9.06 2.30 5.59
C LEU A 30 -8.82 1.63 4.21
N SER A 31 -9.66 0.68 3.80
CA SER A 31 -9.52 0.07 2.46
C SER A 31 -9.70 1.07 1.32
N VAL A 32 -10.71 1.96 1.41
CA VAL A 32 -10.95 2.99 0.39
C VAL A 32 -9.76 3.96 0.34
N GLN A 33 -9.23 4.33 1.49
CA GLN A 33 -8.08 5.22 1.58
C GLN A 33 -6.79 4.61 1.04
N LEU A 34 -6.57 3.33 1.27
CA LEU A 34 -5.44 2.59 0.71
C LEU A 34 -5.50 2.53 -0.82
N VAL A 35 -6.69 2.37 -1.41
CA VAL A 35 -6.86 2.41 -2.87
C VAL A 35 -6.46 3.78 -3.42
N ILE A 36 -6.89 4.87 -2.77
CA ILE A 36 -6.54 6.24 -3.17
C ILE A 36 -5.02 6.47 -3.06
N MET A 37 -4.39 5.99 -1.98
CA MET A 37 -2.93 6.09 -1.80
C MET A 37 -2.15 5.24 -2.80
N ALA A 38 -2.57 4.01 -3.06
CA ALA A 38 -1.90 3.15 -4.04
C ALA A 38 -1.96 3.76 -5.44
N GLY A 39 -3.09 4.38 -5.81
CA GLY A 39 -3.22 5.11 -7.06
C GLY A 39 -2.29 6.32 -7.16
N SER A 40 -2.22 7.15 -6.12
CA SER A 40 -1.37 8.35 -6.13
C SER A 40 0.13 8.03 -6.09
N ILE A 41 0.55 7.05 -5.28
CA ILE A 41 1.91 6.51 -5.29
C ILE A 41 2.22 5.90 -6.65
N GLY A 42 1.26 5.16 -7.21
CA GLY A 42 1.39 4.55 -8.52
C GLY A 42 1.68 5.59 -9.61
N ILE A 43 0.93 6.69 -9.67
CA ILE A 43 1.15 7.77 -10.64
C ILE A 43 2.54 8.40 -10.45
N LEU A 44 2.95 8.66 -9.21
CA LEU A 44 4.26 9.21 -8.90
C LEU A 44 5.39 8.27 -9.37
N THR A 45 5.21 6.98 -9.12
CA THR A 45 6.20 5.95 -9.43
C THR A 45 6.23 5.62 -10.93
N GLY A 46 5.08 5.64 -11.60
CA GLY A 46 4.96 5.44 -13.05
C GLY A 46 5.62 6.55 -13.86
N GLY A 47 5.68 7.77 -13.32
CA GLY A 47 6.42 8.88 -13.92
C GLY A 47 7.93 8.82 -13.70
N LEU A 48 8.42 8.03 -12.73
CA LEU A 48 9.83 7.99 -12.32
C LEU A 48 10.56 6.69 -12.67
N LEU A 49 9.91 5.53 -12.59
CA LEU A 49 10.58 4.22 -12.64
C LEU A 49 10.23 3.35 -13.86
N SER A 50 8.97 3.35 -14.33
CA SER A 50 8.45 2.68 -15.55
C SER A 50 6.95 2.36 -15.38
N SER A 51 6.20 2.34 -16.48
CA SER A 51 4.76 2.02 -16.49
C SER A 51 4.43 0.60 -16.01
N TRP A 52 5.37 -0.36 -16.14
CA TRP A 52 5.16 -1.75 -15.66
C TRP A 52 5.17 -1.85 -14.13
N PHE A 53 5.98 -1.03 -13.48
CA PHE A 53 6.06 -1.02 -12.02
C PHE A 53 4.83 -0.37 -11.39
N PHE A 54 4.29 0.67 -12.04
CA PHE A 54 2.97 1.22 -11.71
C PHE A 54 1.89 0.14 -11.66
N PHE A 55 1.79 -0.66 -12.74
CA PHE A 55 0.79 -1.72 -12.83
C PHE A 55 0.95 -2.76 -11.71
N SER A 56 2.20 -3.11 -11.37
CA SER A 56 2.50 -4.07 -10.30
C SER A 56 2.08 -3.56 -8.93
N ILE A 57 2.35 -2.30 -8.60
CA ILE A 57 1.91 -1.67 -7.34
C ILE A 57 0.39 -1.67 -7.24
N VAL A 58 -0.30 -1.22 -8.29
CA VAL A 58 -1.77 -1.16 -8.29
C VAL A 58 -2.36 -2.56 -8.13
N LEU A 59 -1.84 -3.56 -8.84
CA LEU A 59 -2.33 -4.94 -8.75
C LEU A 59 -2.14 -5.56 -7.36
N VAL A 60 -1.00 -5.38 -6.71
CA VAL A 60 -0.76 -5.99 -5.38
C VAL A 60 -1.64 -5.33 -4.31
N PHE A 61 -1.82 -4.01 -4.37
CA PHE A 61 -2.65 -3.29 -3.41
C PHE A 61 -4.16 -3.50 -3.64
N LEU A 62 -4.65 -3.47 -4.89
CA LEU A 62 -6.06 -3.76 -5.19
C LEU A 62 -6.40 -5.25 -5.08
N GLY A 63 -5.51 -6.13 -5.50
CA GLY A 63 -5.77 -7.57 -5.54
C GLY A 63 -5.56 -8.27 -4.19
N GLY A 64 -4.46 -7.95 -3.50
CA GLY A 64 -4.10 -8.60 -2.24
C GLY A 64 -4.70 -7.90 -1.03
N MET A 65 -4.26 -6.67 -0.78
CA MET A 65 -4.56 -5.98 0.48
C MET A 65 -6.04 -5.60 0.61
N MET A 66 -6.70 -5.21 -0.48
CA MET A 66 -8.14 -4.88 -0.46
C MET A 66 -9.00 -6.08 -0.03
N VAL A 67 -8.74 -7.27 -0.59
CA VAL A 67 -9.52 -8.48 -0.31
C VAL A 67 -9.37 -8.90 1.15
N VAL A 68 -8.16 -8.83 1.70
CA VAL A 68 -7.89 -9.13 3.11
C VAL A 68 -8.64 -8.15 4.03
N ILE A 69 -8.64 -6.86 3.71
CA ILE A 69 -9.34 -5.86 4.54
C ILE A 69 -10.86 -6.05 4.43
N LEU A 70 -11.40 -6.33 3.24
CA LEU A 70 -12.83 -6.64 3.07
C LEU A 70 -13.26 -7.88 3.85
N TYR A 71 -12.40 -8.90 3.89
CA TYR A 71 -12.64 -10.09 4.71
C TYR A 71 -12.76 -9.73 6.20
N ILE A 72 -11.83 -8.92 6.72
CA ILE A 72 -11.86 -8.44 8.11
C ILE A 72 -13.08 -7.55 8.37
N CYS A 73 -13.46 -6.69 7.42
CA CYS A 73 -14.67 -5.88 7.51
C CYS A 73 -15.95 -6.71 7.61
N GLY A 74 -16.03 -7.83 6.88
CA GLY A 74 -17.16 -8.73 6.94
C GLY A 74 -17.30 -9.45 8.29
N LEU A 75 -16.20 -9.59 9.04
CA LEU A 75 -16.17 -10.22 10.37
C LEU A 75 -16.39 -9.22 11.52
N SER A 76 -16.15 -7.92 11.30
CA SER A 76 -16.36 -6.90 12.33
C SER A 76 -17.81 -6.41 12.34
N PRO A 77 -18.50 -6.38 13.50
CA PRO A 77 -19.81 -5.76 13.60
C PRO A 77 -19.71 -4.28 13.22
N SER A 78 -20.62 -3.84 12.34
CA SER A 78 -20.68 -2.51 11.75
C SER A 78 -20.87 -1.43 12.83
N SER A 79 -19.77 -0.96 13.42
CA SER A 79 -19.77 0.26 14.23
C SER A 79 -19.86 1.45 13.29
N LYS A 80 -20.85 2.31 13.48
CA LYS A 80 -21.13 3.50 12.65
C LYS A 80 -19.83 4.24 12.28
N ILE A 81 -19.67 4.55 10.99
CA ILE A 81 -18.53 5.30 10.45
C ILE A 81 -18.42 6.63 11.18
N THR A 82 -17.44 6.74 12.08
CA THR A 82 -17.14 7.97 12.82
C THR A 82 -15.91 8.60 12.20
N VAL A 83 -16.13 9.63 11.39
CA VAL A 83 -15.03 10.46 10.91
C VAL A 83 -14.55 11.32 12.07
N SER A 84 -13.35 11.04 12.57
CA SER A 84 -12.77 11.80 13.68
C SER A 84 -12.49 13.23 13.23
N LYS A 85 -13.02 14.22 13.96
CA LYS A 85 -12.73 15.66 13.74
C LYS A 85 -11.22 15.97 13.77
N LYS A 86 -10.41 15.08 14.36
CA LYS A 86 -8.94 15.16 14.40
C LYS A 86 -8.30 15.12 13.01
N ALA A 87 -8.93 14.46 12.02
CA ALA A 87 -8.42 14.39 10.66
C ALA A 87 -8.40 15.77 9.98
N GLY A 88 -9.38 16.63 10.25
CA GLY A 88 -9.42 18.00 9.72
C GLY A 88 -8.31 18.89 10.26
N VAL A 89 -7.96 18.74 11.55
CA VAL A 89 -6.87 19.52 12.18
C VAL A 89 -5.51 19.13 11.61
N LEU A 90 -5.28 17.83 11.39
CA LEU A 90 -4.06 17.33 10.74
C LEU A 90 -3.91 17.86 9.32
N GLY A 91 -5.02 18.01 8.58
CA GLY A 91 -5.01 18.61 7.23
C GLY A 91 -4.60 20.07 7.22
N VAL A 92 -5.11 20.86 8.15
CA VAL A 92 -4.71 22.27 8.29
C VAL A 92 -3.22 22.38 8.65
N LEU A 93 -2.74 21.53 9.56
CA LEU A 93 -1.33 21.52 9.95
C LEU A 93 -0.40 21.14 8.79
N TRP A 94 -0.81 20.17 7.96
CA TRP A 94 -0.04 19.74 6.79
C TRP A 94 -0.02 20.80 5.68
N CYS A 95 -1.15 21.49 5.44
CA CYS A 95 -1.18 22.63 4.51
C CYS A 95 -0.26 23.76 4.95
N LEU A 96 -0.18 24.03 6.27
CA LEU A 96 0.72 25.05 6.82
C LEU A 96 2.20 24.62 6.79
N ALA A 97 2.49 23.34 6.98
CA ALA A 97 3.85 22.80 6.98
C ALA A 97 4.40 22.51 5.57
N GLY A 98 3.54 22.15 4.61
CA GLY A 98 3.94 21.57 3.32
C GLY A 98 3.99 22.54 2.14
N GLY A 99 3.54 23.78 2.27
CA GLY A 99 3.43 24.74 1.15
C GLY A 99 4.75 25.33 0.64
N SER A 100 5.90 25.04 1.26
CA SER A 100 7.18 25.70 0.97
C SER A 100 8.39 24.76 1.04
N GLY A 101 8.25 23.52 0.56
CA GLY A 101 9.42 22.68 0.30
C GLY A 101 10.06 23.07 -1.03
N ASN A 102 11.27 23.66 -1.00
CA ASN A 102 12.06 23.89 -2.22
C ASN A 102 12.52 22.55 -2.79
N PHE A 103 11.67 21.89 -3.58
CA PHE A 103 11.97 20.67 -4.36
C PHE A 103 12.83 21.00 -5.59
N ALA A 104 13.89 21.77 -5.40
CA ALA A 104 14.74 22.26 -6.48
C ALA A 104 15.79 21.23 -6.95
N GLU A 105 16.00 20.13 -6.22
CA GLU A 105 16.96 19.09 -6.60
C GLU A 105 16.36 17.69 -6.38
N LEU A 106 15.38 17.31 -7.20
CA LEU A 106 15.19 15.90 -7.51
C LEU A 106 15.90 15.66 -8.83
N GLY A 107 17.05 14.99 -8.70
CA GLY A 107 18.04 14.79 -9.75
C GLY A 107 17.52 14.09 -10.99
N GLU A 108 18.38 14.13 -12.02
CA GLU A 108 18.18 13.54 -13.33
C GLU A 108 17.50 12.18 -13.27
N SER A 109 16.53 11.97 -14.16
CA SER A 109 15.92 10.69 -14.45
C SER A 109 17.04 9.69 -14.79
N GLN A 110 17.47 8.91 -13.80
CA GLN A 110 18.22 7.70 -14.10
C GLN A 110 17.24 6.75 -14.79
N ASP A 111 17.55 6.41 -16.03
CA ASP A 111 16.87 5.34 -16.75
C ASP A 111 16.97 4.08 -15.89
N PHE A 112 15.84 3.70 -15.29
CA PHE A 112 15.78 2.49 -14.49
C PHE A 112 16.03 1.31 -15.43
N PRO A 113 16.93 0.39 -15.04
CA PRO A 113 17.16 -0.82 -15.82
C PRO A 113 15.84 -1.56 -15.96
N GLU A 114 15.51 -1.98 -17.19
CA GLU A 114 14.35 -2.83 -17.47
C GLU A 114 14.32 -3.98 -16.46
N VAL A 115 13.13 -4.38 -16.01
CA VAL A 115 12.95 -5.42 -14.97
C VAL A 115 13.74 -6.71 -15.30
N GLY A 116 13.97 -7.00 -16.58
CA GLY A 116 14.83 -8.09 -17.04
C GLY A 116 16.31 -7.98 -16.63
N ALA A 117 16.87 -6.77 -16.59
CA ALA A 117 18.23 -6.51 -16.13
C ALA A 117 18.36 -6.63 -14.60
N LEU A 118 17.29 -6.33 -13.84
CA LEU A 118 17.27 -6.62 -12.41
C LEU A 118 17.36 -8.13 -12.14
N PHE A 119 16.79 -8.98 -13.01
CA PHE A 119 16.90 -10.43 -12.90
C PHE A 119 18.27 -10.97 -13.29
N SER A 120 19.00 -10.31 -14.20
CA SER A 120 20.38 -10.70 -14.52
C SER A 120 21.37 -10.34 -13.42
N ASP A 121 21.11 -9.24 -12.70
CA ASP A 121 21.96 -8.77 -11.60
C ASP A 121 21.57 -9.37 -10.24
N LEU A 122 20.32 -9.83 -10.08
CA LEU A 122 19.91 -10.52 -8.87
C LEU A 122 20.60 -11.87 -8.76
N SER A 123 21.35 -12.06 -7.67
CA SER A 123 21.87 -13.38 -7.31
C SER A 123 20.74 -14.42 -7.29
N LEU A 124 21.03 -15.61 -7.85
CA LEU A 124 20.13 -16.77 -7.82
C LEU A 124 19.63 -17.07 -6.39
N SER A 125 20.47 -16.81 -5.39
CA SER A 125 20.14 -16.93 -3.96
C SER A 125 19.02 -15.98 -3.51
N ALA A 126 18.99 -14.74 -3.99
CA ALA A 126 17.95 -13.78 -3.63
C ALA A 126 16.58 -14.18 -4.22
N VAL A 127 16.56 -14.62 -5.49
CA VAL A 127 15.35 -15.12 -6.14
C VAL A 127 14.85 -16.39 -5.44
N GLY A 128 15.77 -17.32 -5.13
CA GLY A 128 15.44 -18.53 -4.38
C GLY A 128 14.87 -18.23 -2.99
N PHE A 129 15.43 -17.25 -2.28
CA PHE A 129 14.92 -16.83 -0.96
C PHE A 129 13.52 -16.22 -1.05
N LEU A 130 13.28 -15.31 -2.01
CA LEU A 130 11.95 -14.70 -2.23
C LEU A 130 10.90 -15.74 -2.62
N GLY A 131 11.21 -16.64 -3.55
CA GLY A 131 10.32 -17.73 -3.93
C GLY A 131 10.05 -18.68 -2.78
N GLY A 132 11.09 -19.06 -2.03
CA GLY A 132 10.98 -19.89 -0.84
C GLY A 132 10.12 -19.25 0.25
N PHE A 133 10.24 -17.95 0.46
CA PHE A 133 9.41 -17.20 1.40
C PHE A 133 7.92 -17.27 1.02
N VAL A 134 7.57 -17.05 -0.25
CA VAL A 134 6.18 -17.13 -0.72
C VAL A 134 5.62 -18.56 -0.54
N LEU A 135 6.40 -19.59 -0.89
CA LEU A 135 5.99 -20.98 -0.68
C LEU A 135 5.80 -21.32 0.80
N PHE A 136 6.71 -20.85 1.65
CA PHE A 136 6.60 -21.04 3.10
C PHE A 136 5.33 -20.41 3.66
N VAL A 137 5.01 -19.17 3.25
CA VAL A 137 3.77 -18.50 3.64
C VAL A 137 2.54 -19.30 3.22
N LEU A 138 2.52 -19.86 2.00
CA LEU A 138 1.42 -20.73 1.54
C LEU A 138 1.28 -22.00 2.42
N LEU A 139 2.39 -22.66 2.78
CA LEU A 139 2.34 -23.81 3.68
C LEU A 139 1.79 -23.46 5.07
N VAL A 140 2.20 -22.32 5.62
CA VAL A 140 1.70 -21.82 6.91
C VAL A 140 0.19 -21.57 6.83
N VAL A 141 -0.28 -20.90 5.77
CA VAL A 141 -1.71 -20.63 5.58
C VAL A 141 -2.52 -21.93 5.47
N VAL A 142 -2.03 -22.94 4.75
CA VAL A 142 -2.70 -24.25 4.66
C VAL A 142 -2.76 -24.94 6.02
N LYS A 143 -1.66 -24.98 6.76
CA LYS A 143 -1.64 -25.59 8.11
C LYS A 143 -2.58 -24.89 9.08
N ILE A 144 -2.65 -23.55 9.02
CA ILE A 144 -3.63 -22.78 9.79
C ILE A 144 -5.06 -23.18 9.38
N SER A 145 -5.34 -23.28 8.07
CA SER A 145 -6.66 -23.65 7.57
C SER A 145 -7.12 -25.06 7.96
N GLU A 146 -6.18 -26.02 8.05
CA GLU A 146 -6.47 -27.39 8.49
C GLU A 146 -6.72 -27.46 10.01
N GLY A 147 -6.00 -26.65 10.80
CA GLY A 147 -6.21 -26.55 12.25
C GLY A 147 -7.63 -26.12 12.64
N PHE A 148 -8.27 -25.27 11.82
CA PHE A 148 -9.67 -24.85 12.05
C PHE A 148 -10.70 -25.95 11.75
N LYS A 149 -10.38 -26.96 10.93
CA LYS A 149 -11.29 -28.10 10.67
C LYS A 149 -11.41 -29.05 11.86
N GLY A 150 -10.37 -29.15 12.70
CA GLY A 150 -10.36 -30.04 13.88
C GLY A 150 -11.22 -29.54 15.05
N SER A 151 -11.27 -28.21 15.28
CA SER A 151 -11.88 -27.64 16.48
C SER A 151 -13.42 -27.62 16.49
N ILE A 152 -14.10 -27.82 15.36
CA ILE A 152 -15.57 -27.78 15.27
C ILE A 152 -16.20 -29.15 15.56
N SER A 153 -15.46 -30.26 15.39
CA SER A 153 -16.01 -31.60 15.60
C SER A 153 -16.10 -32.02 17.08
N GLU A 154 -15.49 -31.27 17.99
CA GLU A 154 -15.43 -31.63 19.43
C GLU A 154 -16.53 -30.96 20.27
N LYS A 155 -17.17 -29.89 19.77
CA LYS A 155 -18.22 -29.16 20.53
C LYS A 155 -19.65 -29.65 20.27
N VAL A 156 -19.82 -30.80 19.64
CA VAL A 156 -21.16 -31.39 19.36
C VAL A 156 -21.30 -32.81 19.93
N SER A 157 -20.43 -33.21 20.87
CA SER A 157 -20.59 -34.46 21.63
C SER A 157 -20.77 -34.20 23.11
#